data_AF-A0A069E607-F1
#
_entry.id   AF-A0A069E607-F1
#
_cell.length_a   1.000
_cell.length_b   1.000
_cell.length_c   1.000
_cell.angle_alpha   90.00
_cell.angle_beta   90.00
_cell.angle_gamma   90.00
#
_symmetry.space_group_name_H-M   'P 1'
#
loop_
_entity.id
_entity.type
_entity.pdbx_description
1 polymer ?
#
loop_
_entity_poly.entity_id
_entity_poly.type
_entity_poly.pdbx_seq_one_letter_code
_entity_poly.pdbx_strand_id
1 'polypeptide(L)'
;MTKTHFATRVAVTIVFALLYLAFLTETGVLVQEFGASGLALRLASLDSQNFIFFPVAGLLALVAFWQPAVLLVDAMWRGQLKFGRIVLGGSLVVALIGAWLISGAFESSEARSVFEISPKALAADDGAPATAEAPPLAPVTEVLARMRILSGVDRGLGEYQAQCDREWLQYSVAAEVEMLCFPSGERLSVRACCTAKAAFRQHLNRLAAEAPSRTGAVHRWVMPVKIFFLLLLLGIGILLVQYRKGLERLHGMTPSGISFGLALGGAVMLIWPLLNAAYLQTMALLTGSGSASAYTIVAPLIALGFGVWTLLLVFFHLRSYPSQIEYAAKVGGFIAAAIGVFRYEEITNYLARTLGVGGGLVAIIVFAVGVGALIISVILGVDPTDIKLDEDLEDAVKTVAETASGD
;
A
#
# COMPACT_ATOMS: atom_id res chain seq x y z
N MET A 1 -2.63 9.42 -32.84
CA MET A 1 -2.31 10.53 -31.93
C MET A 1 -3.59 11.28 -31.57
N THR A 2 -4.01 11.20 -30.30
CA THR A 2 -5.23 11.83 -29.77
C THR A 2 -5.13 13.36 -29.84
N LYS A 3 -6.17 14.04 -30.34
CA LYS A 3 -6.28 15.51 -30.49
C LYS A 3 -6.43 16.23 -29.13
N THR A 4 -5.53 15.99 -28.19
CA THR A 4 -5.49 16.66 -26.88
C THR A 4 -4.61 17.91 -26.95
N HIS A 5 -4.98 18.96 -26.21
CA HIS A 5 -4.23 20.22 -26.26
C HIS A 5 -2.86 20.07 -25.57
N PHE A 6 -1.83 20.71 -26.13
CA PHE A 6 -0.48 20.68 -25.57
C PHE A 6 -0.44 21.19 -24.13
N ALA A 7 -1.15 22.28 -23.84
CA ALA A 7 -1.23 22.84 -22.49
C ALA A 7 -1.80 21.85 -21.46
N THR A 8 -2.81 21.06 -21.84
CA THR A 8 -3.41 20.04 -20.96
C THR A 8 -2.40 18.95 -20.64
N ARG A 9 -1.68 18.47 -21.67
CA ARG A 9 -0.63 17.46 -21.50
C ARG A 9 0.47 17.95 -20.56
N VAL A 10 0.92 19.19 -20.75
CA VAL A 10 1.93 19.81 -19.89
C VAL A 10 1.42 19.95 -18.45
N ALA A 11 0.20 20.43 -18.25
CA ALA A 11 -0.37 20.62 -16.91
C ALA A 11 -0.46 19.30 -16.13
N VAL A 12 -1.03 18.24 -16.74
CA VAL A 12 -1.13 16.91 -16.09
C VAL A 12 0.26 16.34 -15.80
N THR A 13 1.21 16.51 -16.74
CA THR A 13 2.59 16.02 -16.56
C THR A 13 3.28 16.73 -15.40
N ILE A 14 3.12 18.05 -15.26
CA ILE A 14 3.67 18.81 -14.13
C ILE A 14 3.09 18.30 -12.81
N VAL A 15 1.77 18.14 -12.71
CA VAL A 15 1.12 17.62 -11.50
C VAL A 15 1.66 16.23 -11.16
N PHE A 16 1.71 15.32 -12.13
CA PHE A 16 2.20 13.95 -11.91
C PHE A 16 3.68 13.92 -11.54
N ALA A 17 4.50 14.78 -12.14
CA ALA A 17 5.91 14.91 -11.82
C ALA A 17 6.13 15.44 -10.38
N LEU A 18 5.33 16.41 -9.94
CA LEU A 18 5.38 16.93 -8.57
C LEU A 18 4.98 15.88 -7.54
N LEU A 19 3.94 15.08 -7.83
CA LEU A 19 3.54 13.95 -6.99
C LEU A 19 4.69 12.93 -6.87
N TYR A 20 5.28 12.55 -8.01
CA TYR A 20 6.37 11.59 -8.02
C TYR A 20 7.63 12.10 -7.31
N LEU A 21 7.97 13.37 -7.52
CA LEU A 21 9.09 14.01 -6.84
C LEU A 21 8.91 14.01 -5.32
N ALA A 22 7.68 14.18 -4.81
CA ALA A 22 7.41 14.06 -3.38
C ALA A 22 7.74 12.65 -2.86
N PHE A 23 7.34 11.59 -3.60
CA PHE A 23 7.64 10.20 -3.23
C PHE A 23 9.15 9.93 -3.21
N LEU A 24 9.87 10.39 -4.24
CA LEU A 24 11.32 10.26 -4.31
C LEU A 24 12.03 11.07 -3.23
N THR A 25 11.54 12.26 -2.90
CA THR A 25 12.14 13.12 -1.87
C THR A 25 12.08 12.44 -0.51
N GLU A 26 10.93 11.86 -0.15
CA GLU A 26 10.76 11.17 1.12
C GLU A 26 11.68 9.95 1.26
N THR A 27 11.70 9.06 0.25
CA THR A 27 12.61 7.90 0.25
C THR A 27 14.08 8.32 0.16
N GLY A 28 14.39 9.37 -0.59
CA GLY A 28 15.74 9.92 -0.68
C GLY A 28 16.26 10.46 0.66
N VAL A 29 15.42 11.16 1.42
CA VAL A 29 15.77 11.65 2.77
C VAL A 29 15.98 10.48 3.73
N LEU A 30 15.16 9.42 3.66
CA LEU A 30 15.37 8.20 4.46
C LEU A 30 16.75 7.59 4.19
N VAL A 31 17.12 7.41 2.91
CA VAL A 31 18.42 6.84 2.54
C VAL A 31 19.57 7.76 2.94
N GLN A 32 19.41 9.06 2.78
CA GLN A 32 20.43 10.03 3.18
C GLN A 32 20.65 10.04 4.71
N GLU A 33 19.58 9.98 5.50
CA GLU A 33 19.63 10.09 6.95
C GLU A 33 20.04 8.76 7.63
N PHE A 34 19.49 7.63 7.19
CA PHE A 34 19.70 6.31 7.81
C PHE A 34 20.67 5.42 7.04
N GLY A 35 21.24 5.90 5.92
CA GLY A 35 22.15 5.11 5.09
C GLY A 35 23.45 4.78 5.80
N ALA A 36 24.05 5.77 6.49
CA ALA A 36 25.31 5.60 7.21
C ALA A 36 25.20 4.65 8.42
N SER A 37 24.02 4.56 9.03
CA SER A 37 23.76 3.62 10.15
C SER A 37 23.39 2.21 9.69
N GLY A 38 23.25 1.97 8.37
CA GLY A 38 22.79 0.70 7.82
C GLY A 38 21.31 0.39 8.11
N LEU A 39 20.56 1.35 8.67
CA LEU A 39 19.14 1.19 9.02
C LEU A 39 18.19 1.53 7.87
N ALA A 40 18.63 2.30 6.87
CA ALA A 40 17.78 2.77 5.77
C ALA A 40 16.98 1.65 5.10
N LEU A 41 17.64 0.54 4.74
CA LEU A 41 16.96 -0.58 4.09
C LEU A 41 15.95 -1.27 5.01
N ARG A 42 16.26 -1.40 6.30
CA ARG A 42 15.39 -2.04 7.29
C ARG A 42 14.14 -1.20 7.55
N LEU A 43 14.29 0.11 7.64
CA LEU A 43 13.16 1.03 7.81
C LEU A 43 12.33 1.14 6.52
N ALA A 44 12.98 1.16 5.36
CA ALA A 44 12.29 1.16 4.07
C ALA A 44 11.45 -0.11 3.88
N SER A 45 11.93 -1.26 4.34
CA SER A 45 11.19 -2.52 4.26
C SER A 45 10.11 -2.63 5.33
N LEU A 46 10.39 -2.19 6.57
CA LEU A 46 9.40 -2.11 7.65
C LEU A 46 8.18 -1.26 7.22
N ASP A 47 8.43 -0.08 6.68
CA ASP A 47 7.41 0.86 6.20
C ASP A 47 7.31 0.85 4.66
N SER A 48 7.28 -0.35 4.07
CA SER A 48 7.29 -0.57 2.61
C SER A 48 6.12 0.07 1.86
N GLN A 49 4.95 0.18 2.49
CA GLN A 49 3.80 0.92 1.99
C GLN A 49 4.11 2.39 1.73
N ASN A 50 5.11 2.95 2.43
CA ASN A 50 5.53 4.34 2.30
C ASN A 50 6.76 4.53 1.42
N PHE A 51 7.81 3.73 1.63
CA PHE A 51 9.12 3.99 1.05
C PHE A 51 9.46 3.13 -0.18
N ILE A 52 8.76 2.02 -0.39
CA ILE A 52 8.98 1.11 -1.53
C ILE A 52 7.82 1.23 -2.52
N PHE A 53 6.57 1.17 -2.04
CA PHE A 53 5.40 1.20 -2.89
C PHE A 53 5.30 2.48 -3.72
N PHE A 54 5.31 3.66 -3.09
CA PHE A 54 5.07 4.91 -3.82
C PHE A 54 6.15 5.23 -4.87
N PRO A 55 7.46 5.08 -4.61
CA PRO A 55 8.49 5.29 -5.64
C PRO A 55 8.45 4.30 -6.80
N VAL A 56 7.98 3.06 -6.56
CA VAL A 56 8.00 1.97 -7.54
C VAL A 56 6.63 1.80 -8.20
N ALA A 57 5.65 1.30 -7.45
CA ALA A 57 4.29 1.08 -7.94
C ALA A 57 3.53 2.39 -8.21
N GLY A 58 3.81 3.45 -7.43
CA GLY A 58 3.23 4.76 -7.67
C GLY A 58 3.65 5.35 -9.03
N LEU A 59 4.90 5.13 -9.47
CA LEU A 59 5.34 5.54 -10.81
C LEU A 59 4.54 4.82 -11.91
N LEU A 60 4.37 3.50 -11.79
CA LEU A 60 3.58 2.73 -12.75
C LEU A 60 2.15 3.26 -12.85
N ALA A 61 1.51 3.56 -11.72
CA ALA A 61 0.17 4.14 -11.76
C ALA A 61 0.15 5.54 -12.38
N LEU A 62 1.12 6.41 -12.09
CA LEU A 62 1.21 7.70 -12.75
C LEU A 62 1.36 7.54 -14.28
N VAL A 63 2.19 6.60 -14.74
CA VAL A 63 2.34 6.30 -16.18
C VAL A 63 1.04 5.75 -16.77
N ALA A 64 0.43 4.76 -16.12
CA ALA A 64 -0.82 4.13 -16.56
C ALA A 64 -2.00 5.11 -16.64
N PHE A 65 -2.12 6.03 -15.68
CA PHE A 65 -3.22 6.98 -15.59
C PHE A 65 -2.96 8.30 -16.32
N TRP A 66 -1.75 8.52 -16.84
CA TRP A 66 -1.39 9.78 -17.51
C TRP A 66 -2.31 10.08 -18.70
N GLN A 67 -2.45 9.13 -19.63
CA GLN A 67 -3.28 9.32 -20.83
C GLN A 67 -4.77 9.51 -20.48
N PRO A 68 -5.39 8.66 -19.62
CA PRO A 68 -6.75 8.89 -19.16
C PRO A 68 -6.96 10.26 -18.48
N ALA A 69 -6.00 10.69 -17.66
CA ALA A 69 -6.06 11.99 -16.98
C ALA A 69 -6.02 13.15 -17.98
N VAL A 70 -5.12 13.11 -18.97
CA VAL A 70 -5.05 14.14 -20.03
C VAL A 70 -6.38 14.24 -20.79
N LEU A 71 -6.97 13.11 -21.17
CA LEU A 71 -8.22 13.09 -21.93
C LEU A 71 -9.39 13.66 -21.13
N LEU A 72 -9.50 13.29 -19.85
CA LEU A 72 -10.54 13.81 -18.96
C LEU A 72 -10.38 15.32 -18.73
N VAL A 73 -9.17 15.76 -18.39
CA VAL A 73 -8.90 17.18 -18.13
C VAL A 73 -9.15 18.00 -19.40
N ASP A 74 -8.74 17.54 -20.58
CA ASP A 74 -8.98 18.26 -21.84
C ASP A 74 -10.48 18.41 -22.11
N ALA A 75 -11.22 17.30 -22.02
CA ALA A 75 -12.66 17.28 -22.27
C ALA A 75 -13.45 18.14 -21.28
N MET A 76 -13.10 18.09 -20.00
CA MET A 76 -13.77 18.84 -18.94
C MET A 76 -13.42 20.33 -18.98
N TRP A 77 -12.14 20.66 -19.12
CA TRP A 77 -11.66 22.04 -19.13
C TRP A 77 -12.15 22.82 -20.35
N ARG A 78 -12.27 22.16 -21.51
CA ARG A 78 -12.77 22.77 -22.74
C ARG A 78 -14.29 22.84 -22.81
N GLY A 79 -15.00 22.35 -21.80
CA GLY A 79 -16.46 22.36 -21.76
C GLY A 79 -17.11 21.42 -22.78
N GLN A 80 -16.38 20.41 -23.27
CA GLN A 80 -16.93 19.38 -24.17
C GLN A 80 -17.89 18.43 -23.43
N LEU A 81 -17.81 18.40 -22.09
CA LEU A 81 -18.72 17.69 -21.21
C LEU A 81 -19.60 18.69 -20.44
N LYS A 82 -20.89 18.38 -20.30
CA LYS A 82 -21.84 19.20 -19.55
C LYS A 82 -21.36 19.34 -18.10
N PHE A 83 -21.23 20.58 -17.63
CA PHE A 83 -20.69 20.92 -16.30
C PHE A 83 -19.25 20.45 -16.04
N GLY A 84 -18.47 20.10 -17.09
CA GLY A 84 -17.14 19.50 -16.94
C GLY A 84 -16.18 20.29 -16.04
N ARG A 85 -16.14 21.63 -16.17
CA ARG A 85 -15.29 22.49 -15.33
C ARG A 85 -15.68 22.46 -13.85
N ILE A 86 -16.99 22.43 -13.57
CA ILE A 86 -17.51 22.39 -12.19
C ILE A 86 -17.20 21.04 -11.57
N VAL A 87 -17.40 19.95 -12.32
CA VAL A 87 -17.08 18.60 -11.87
C VAL A 87 -15.58 18.44 -11.61
N LEU A 88 -14.73 18.91 -12.52
CA LEU A 88 -13.27 18.87 -12.35
C LEU A 88 -12.80 19.68 -11.14
N GLY A 89 -13.29 20.93 -11.00
CA GLY A 89 -12.96 21.77 -9.85
C GLY A 89 -13.47 21.18 -8.54
N GLY A 90 -14.72 20.72 -8.52
CA GLY A 90 -15.34 20.09 -7.37
C GLY A 90 -14.62 18.80 -6.95
N SER A 91 -14.25 17.94 -7.90
CA SER A 91 -13.53 16.70 -7.60
C SER A 91 -12.13 16.97 -7.05
N LEU A 92 -11.42 17.96 -7.59
CA LEU A 92 -10.11 18.38 -7.07
C LEU A 92 -10.21 18.95 -5.66
N VAL A 93 -11.21 19.80 -5.39
CA VAL A 93 -11.45 20.35 -4.05
C VAL A 93 -11.79 19.23 -3.06
N VAL A 94 -12.66 18.30 -3.43
CA VAL A 94 -13.00 17.15 -2.59
C VAL A 94 -11.76 16.28 -2.32
N ALA A 95 -10.92 16.04 -3.33
CA ALA A 95 -9.69 15.27 -3.15
C ALA A 95 -8.69 15.99 -2.22
N LEU A 96 -8.55 17.31 -2.33
CA LEU A 96 -7.69 18.10 -1.44
C LEU A 96 -8.19 18.09 0.01
N ILE A 97 -9.48 18.32 0.22
CA ILE A 97 -10.10 18.29 1.55
C ILE A 97 -9.98 16.88 2.15
N GLY A 98 -10.31 15.85 1.36
CA GLY A 98 -10.19 14.45 1.78
C GLY A 98 -8.75 14.09 2.15
N ALA A 99 -7.76 14.52 1.36
CA ALA A 99 -6.36 14.31 1.65
C ALA A 99 -5.93 14.96 2.96
N TRP A 100 -6.38 16.20 3.21
CA TRP A 100 -6.07 16.90 4.44
C TRP A 100 -6.70 16.22 5.68
N LEU A 101 -7.99 15.85 5.60
CA LEU A 101 -8.71 15.19 6.69
C LEU A 101 -8.12 13.81 7.03
N ILE A 102 -7.87 12.98 6.01
CA ILE A 102 -7.31 11.64 6.20
C ILE A 102 -5.86 11.73 6.71
N SER A 103 -5.07 12.69 6.22
CA SER A 103 -3.70 12.91 6.71
C SER A 103 -3.69 13.28 8.19
N GLY A 104 -4.58 14.19 8.61
CA GLY A 104 -4.72 14.55 10.02
C GLY A 104 -5.10 13.36 10.90
N ALA A 105 -5.95 12.46 10.41
CA ALA A 105 -6.29 11.23 11.12
C ALA A 105 -5.07 10.32 11.31
N PHE A 106 -4.20 10.18 10.30
CA PHE A 106 -2.96 9.42 10.42
C PHE A 106 -1.93 10.07 11.35
N GLU A 107 -1.80 11.39 11.32
CA GLU A 107 -0.90 12.12 12.23
C GLU A 107 -1.30 12.02 13.71
N SER A 108 -2.60 11.82 13.96
CA SER A 108 -3.17 11.63 15.30
C SER A 108 -2.99 10.21 15.86
N SER A 109 -2.33 9.30 15.11
CA SER A 109 -2.06 7.94 15.56
C SER A 109 -1.28 7.90 16.88
N GLU A 110 -1.70 7.02 17.79
CA GLU A 110 -1.08 6.83 19.10
C GLU A 110 0.32 6.20 19.05
N ALA A 111 0.68 5.53 17.95
CA ALA A 111 1.98 4.90 17.77
C ALA A 111 2.74 5.59 16.63
N ARG A 112 3.90 6.17 16.95
CA ARG A 112 4.84 6.73 15.98
C ARG A 112 5.65 5.64 15.30
N SER A 113 5.96 5.83 14.01
CA SER A 113 6.83 4.90 13.29
C SER A 113 8.29 5.08 13.70
N VAL A 114 9.08 4.01 13.63
CA VAL A 114 10.50 4.04 14.04
C VAL A 114 11.33 5.01 13.17
N PHE A 115 10.98 5.18 11.89
CA PHE A 115 11.66 6.13 11.01
C PHE A 115 11.48 7.59 11.46
N GLU A 116 10.53 7.91 12.34
CA GLU A 116 10.34 9.26 12.91
C GLU A 116 11.38 9.60 14.00
N ILE A 117 12.18 8.63 14.45
CA ILE A 117 13.21 8.78 15.46
C ILE A 117 14.57 8.95 14.78
N SER A 118 15.37 9.93 15.21
CA SER A 118 16.68 10.19 14.61
C SER A 118 17.63 8.98 14.74
N PRO A 119 18.52 8.73 13.76
CA PRO A 119 19.48 7.62 13.81
C PRO A 119 20.37 7.65 15.06
N LYS A 120 20.73 8.85 15.53
CA LYS A 120 21.56 9.05 16.72
C LYS A 120 20.84 8.60 17.99
N ALA A 121 19.55 8.91 18.12
CA ALA A 121 18.76 8.47 19.27
C ALA A 121 18.55 6.95 19.25
N LEU A 122 18.30 6.36 18.08
CA LEU A 122 18.20 4.90 17.94
C LEU A 122 19.52 4.17 18.27
N ALA A 123 20.66 4.78 17.99
CA ALA A 123 21.97 4.20 18.30
C ALA A 123 22.36 4.35 19.78
N ALA A 124 21.77 5.33 20.49
CA ALA A 124 21.97 5.58 21.91
C ALA A 124 20.88 4.96 22.79
N ASP A 125 19.92 4.24 22.19
CA ASP A 125 18.83 3.59 22.91
C ASP A 125 19.31 2.27 23.50
N ASP A 126 19.42 2.22 24.82
CA ASP A 126 19.78 1.03 25.59
C ASP A 126 18.54 0.28 26.12
N GLY A 127 17.34 0.69 25.69
CA GLY A 127 16.08 0.15 26.21
C GLY A 127 15.74 0.71 27.60
N ALA A 128 15.00 -0.08 28.38
CA ALA A 128 14.63 0.30 29.75
C ALA A 128 14.71 -0.90 30.71
N PRO A 129 15.24 -0.73 31.92
CA PRO A 129 15.29 -1.80 32.91
C PRO A 129 13.88 -2.18 33.37
N ALA A 130 13.74 -3.40 33.89
CA ALA A 130 12.51 -3.85 34.52
C ALA A 130 12.15 -2.95 35.71
N THR A 131 10.85 -2.66 35.86
CA THR A 131 10.30 -1.93 37.00
C THR A 131 9.25 -2.78 37.70
N ALA A 132 8.77 -2.35 38.85
CA ALA A 132 7.69 -3.05 39.55
C ALA A 132 6.38 -3.12 38.73
N GLU A 133 6.21 -2.20 37.77
CA GLU A 133 4.96 -2.04 37.00
C GLU A 133 5.09 -2.50 35.54
N ALA A 134 6.31 -2.64 35.01
CA ALA A 134 6.55 -2.99 33.62
C ALA A 134 7.78 -3.92 33.43
N PRO A 135 7.69 -4.92 32.53
CA PRO A 135 8.84 -5.74 32.13
C PRO A 135 9.96 -4.89 31.50
N PRO A 136 11.19 -5.42 31.39
CA PRO A 136 12.27 -4.70 30.73
C PRO A 136 11.94 -4.47 29.24
N LEU A 137 12.47 -3.39 28.68
CA LEU A 137 12.40 -3.07 27.26
C LEU A 137 13.79 -3.25 26.65
N ALA A 138 13.86 -3.95 25.53
CA ALA A 138 15.06 -4.09 24.74
C ALA A 138 15.29 -2.84 23.85
N PRO A 139 16.54 -2.57 23.44
CA PRO A 139 16.86 -1.55 22.45
C PRO A 139 16.05 -1.71 21.16
N VAL A 140 15.52 -0.60 20.63
CA VAL A 140 14.68 -0.59 19.41
C VAL A 140 15.41 -1.28 18.25
N THR A 141 16.70 -1.03 18.07
CA THR A 141 17.50 -1.62 16.99
C THR A 141 17.63 -3.14 17.11
N GLU A 142 17.73 -3.67 18.34
CA GLU A 142 17.76 -5.10 18.61
C GLU A 142 16.39 -5.73 18.35
N VAL A 143 15.31 -5.08 18.79
CA VAL A 143 13.94 -5.54 18.53
C VAL A 143 13.71 -5.68 17.02
N LEU A 144 14.07 -4.67 16.23
CA LEU A 144 13.95 -4.74 14.76
C LEU A 144 14.81 -5.83 14.13
N ALA A 145 16.05 -6.02 14.63
CA ALA A 145 16.92 -7.08 14.14
C ALA A 145 16.33 -8.47 14.42
N ARG A 146 15.74 -8.66 15.61
CA ARG A 146 15.08 -9.91 16.00
C ARG A 146 13.83 -10.19 15.17
N MET A 147 13.00 -9.18 14.93
CA MET A 147 11.84 -9.29 14.05
C MET A 147 12.25 -9.70 12.64
N ARG A 148 13.31 -9.09 12.10
CA ARG A 148 13.84 -9.47 10.79
C ARG A 148 14.25 -10.93 10.75
N ILE A 149 15.00 -11.40 11.75
CA ILE A 149 15.46 -12.80 11.82
C ILE A 149 14.27 -13.75 11.89
N LEU A 150 13.32 -13.49 12.79
CA LEU A 150 12.18 -14.38 13.03
C LEU A 150 11.12 -14.33 11.92
N SER A 151 11.03 -13.23 11.17
CA SER A 151 10.15 -13.14 9.99
C SER A 151 10.58 -14.07 8.85
N GLY A 152 11.84 -14.51 8.83
CA GLY A 152 12.37 -15.42 7.82
C GLY A 152 12.06 -16.90 8.06
N VAL A 153 11.51 -17.27 9.22
CA VAL A 153 11.20 -18.65 9.63
C VAL A 153 9.84 -19.09 9.04
N ASP A 154 9.65 -20.39 8.78
CA ASP A 154 8.56 -20.94 7.95
C ASP A 154 7.13 -20.56 8.35
N ARG A 155 6.89 -20.20 9.61
CA ARG A 155 5.56 -19.78 10.11
C ARG A 155 5.39 -18.26 10.25
N GLY A 156 6.42 -17.48 9.90
CA GLY A 156 6.39 -16.02 9.90
C GLY A 156 6.18 -15.42 11.29
N LEU A 157 5.69 -14.18 11.32
CA LEU A 157 5.50 -13.42 12.55
C LEU A 157 4.13 -13.64 13.22
N GLY A 158 3.20 -14.31 12.53
CA GLY A 158 1.83 -14.52 13.00
C GLY A 158 1.74 -15.26 14.34
N GLU A 159 2.61 -16.24 14.58
CA GLU A 159 2.61 -17.04 15.83
C GLU A 159 2.94 -16.22 17.08
N TYR A 160 3.54 -15.04 16.92
CA TYR A 160 3.91 -14.15 18.01
C TYR A 160 2.87 -13.06 18.28
N GLN A 161 1.75 -13.07 17.55
CA GLN A 161 0.67 -12.12 17.79
C GLN A 161 -0.02 -12.44 19.11
N ALA A 162 -0.20 -11.41 19.93
CA ALA A 162 -0.79 -11.50 21.25
C ALA A 162 -2.03 -10.61 21.28
N GLN A 163 -3.16 -11.15 21.75
CA GLN A 163 -4.41 -10.39 21.88
C GLN A 163 -4.34 -9.52 23.12
N CYS A 164 -4.17 -8.21 22.92
CA CYS A 164 -4.04 -7.22 23.99
C CYS A 164 -5.35 -6.51 24.35
N ASP A 165 -6.48 -7.13 24.03
CA ASP A 165 -7.80 -6.61 24.43
C ASP A 165 -7.99 -6.74 25.96
N ARG A 166 -8.47 -5.68 26.60
CA ARG A 166 -8.57 -5.63 28.07
C ARG A 166 -9.53 -6.68 28.62
N GLU A 167 -10.68 -6.87 27.98
CA GLU A 167 -11.67 -7.85 28.43
C GLU A 167 -11.14 -9.26 28.20
N TRP A 168 -10.55 -9.51 27.04
CA TRP A 168 -9.93 -10.81 26.75
C TRP A 168 -8.82 -11.17 27.74
N LEU A 169 -7.93 -10.22 28.06
CA LEU A 169 -6.85 -10.42 29.04
C LEU A 169 -7.38 -10.69 30.46
N GLN A 170 -8.56 -10.18 30.80
CA GLN A 170 -9.15 -10.39 32.13
C GLN A 170 -9.70 -11.81 32.29
N TYR A 171 -10.31 -12.38 31.25
CA TYR A 171 -11.05 -13.64 31.35
C TYR A 171 -10.38 -14.85 30.68
N SER A 172 -9.40 -14.63 29.82
CA SER A 172 -8.75 -15.71 29.07
C SER A 172 -7.66 -16.39 29.88
N VAL A 173 -7.74 -17.72 30.01
CA VAL A 173 -6.67 -18.56 30.58
C VAL A 173 -5.41 -18.52 29.69
N ALA A 174 -5.58 -18.27 28.38
CA ALA A 174 -4.47 -18.09 27.46
C ALA A 174 -3.67 -16.80 27.71
N ALA A 175 -4.17 -15.88 28.56
CA ALA A 175 -3.45 -14.67 28.94
C ALA A 175 -2.17 -14.95 29.76
N GLU A 176 -2.08 -16.12 30.39
CA GLU A 176 -0.94 -16.54 31.19
C GLU A 176 0.06 -17.43 30.42
N VAL A 177 -0.22 -17.76 29.16
CA VAL A 177 0.70 -18.53 28.31
C VAL A 177 1.93 -17.70 28.00
N GLU A 178 3.10 -18.31 28.18
CA GLU A 178 4.38 -17.65 27.89
C GLU A 178 4.72 -17.70 26.40
N MET A 179 4.96 -16.53 25.83
CA MET A 179 5.39 -16.36 24.45
C MET A 179 6.53 -15.33 24.36
N LEU A 180 7.29 -15.39 23.27
CA LEU A 180 8.32 -14.38 23.03
C LEU A 180 7.68 -13.00 22.85
N CYS A 181 8.08 -12.05 23.69
CA CYS A 181 7.66 -10.68 23.59
C CYS A 181 8.74 -9.84 22.90
N PHE A 182 8.49 -9.40 21.66
CA PHE A 182 9.47 -8.63 20.89
C PHE A 182 10.02 -7.39 21.62
N PRO A 183 9.19 -6.52 22.22
CA PRO A 183 9.68 -5.31 22.89
C PRO A 183 10.57 -5.55 24.10
N SER A 184 10.39 -6.67 24.79
CA SER A 184 11.18 -7.03 25.97
C SER A 184 12.38 -7.90 25.63
N GLY A 185 12.27 -8.68 24.55
CA GLY A 185 13.26 -9.67 24.18
C GLY A 185 13.23 -10.95 25.03
N GLU A 186 12.28 -11.06 25.95
CA GLU A 186 12.13 -12.22 26.83
C GLU A 186 10.83 -12.99 26.54
N ARG A 187 10.73 -14.21 27.07
CA ARG A 187 9.47 -14.95 27.09
C ARG A 187 8.67 -14.46 28.29
N LEU A 188 7.49 -13.93 28.03
CA LEU A 188 6.60 -13.34 29.04
C LEU A 188 5.20 -13.92 28.86
N SER A 189 4.38 -13.89 29.91
CA SER A 189 2.95 -14.11 29.75
C SER A 189 2.36 -13.10 28.78
N VAL A 190 1.28 -13.47 28.07
CA VAL A 190 0.59 -12.54 27.14
C VAL A 190 0.23 -11.22 27.84
N ARG A 191 -0.24 -11.29 29.09
CA ARG A 191 -0.55 -10.10 29.93
C ARG A 191 0.67 -9.20 30.14
N ALA A 192 1.80 -9.78 30.57
CA ALA A 192 3.03 -9.03 30.77
C ALA A 192 3.56 -8.47 29.44
N CYS A 193 3.45 -9.24 28.35
CA CYS A 193 3.87 -8.78 27.03
C CYS A 193 3.02 -7.61 26.52
N CYS A 194 1.71 -7.61 26.73
CA CYS A 194 0.86 -6.48 26.35
C CYS A 194 1.20 -5.20 27.15
N THR A 195 1.63 -5.35 28.40
CA THR A 195 2.14 -4.24 29.21
C THR A 195 3.47 -3.71 28.65
N ALA A 196 4.40 -4.61 28.29
CA ALA A 196 5.66 -4.25 27.65
C ALA A 196 5.44 -3.55 26.30
N LYS A 197 4.51 -4.03 25.48
CA LYS A 197 4.12 -3.40 24.20
C LYS A 197 3.59 -1.97 24.39
N ALA A 198 2.74 -1.75 25.40
CA ALA A 198 2.24 -0.41 25.72
C ALA A 198 3.35 0.53 26.21
N ALA A 199 4.25 0.04 27.07
CA ALA A 199 5.43 0.79 27.52
C ALA A 199 6.38 1.11 26.36
N PHE A 200 6.61 0.15 25.46
CA PHE A 200 7.43 0.34 24.28
C PHE A 200 6.85 1.37 23.31
N ARG A 201 5.53 1.38 23.11
CA ARG A 201 4.84 2.44 22.35
C ARG A 201 5.12 3.83 22.94
N GLN A 202 5.01 3.97 24.26
CA GLN A 202 5.30 5.24 24.94
C GLN A 202 6.78 5.62 24.81
N HIS A 203 7.68 4.64 24.87
CA HIS A 203 9.12 4.83 24.66
C HIS A 203 9.42 5.36 23.25
N LEU A 204 8.87 4.73 22.21
CA LEU A 204 9.00 5.19 20.82
C LEU A 204 8.48 6.61 20.64
N ASN A 205 7.30 6.92 21.19
CA ASN A 205 6.72 8.25 21.10
C ASN A 205 7.59 9.32 21.79
N ARG A 206 8.20 8.97 22.94
CA ARG A 206 9.11 9.86 23.66
C ARG A 206 10.38 10.13 22.84
N LEU A 207 11.01 9.07 22.33
CA LEU A 207 12.19 9.19 21.46
C LEU A 207 11.89 10.04 20.21
N ALA A 208 10.74 9.85 19.59
CA ALA A 208 10.32 10.61 18.40
C ALA A 208 10.06 12.09 18.74
N ALA A 209 9.58 12.40 19.94
CA ALA A 209 9.34 13.76 20.40
C ALA A 209 10.64 14.48 20.79
N GLU A 210 11.54 13.80 21.50
CA GLU A 210 12.81 14.37 21.99
C GLU A 210 13.86 14.51 20.89
N ALA A 211 13.91 13.54 19.97
CA ALA A 211 14.91 13.48 18.90
C ALA A 211 14.27 13.12 17.55
N PRO A 212 13.43 14.01 16.98
CA PRO A 212 12.75 13.76 15.72
C PRO A 212 13.72 13.62 14.55
N SER A 213 13.44 12.70 13.63
CA SER A 213 14.18 12.54 12.39
C SER A 213 13.76 13.58 11.33
N ARG A 214 14.67 13.86 10.40
CA ARG A 214 14.37 14.68 9.21
C ARG A 214 13.37 13.98 8.30
N THR A 215 13.49 12.65 8.19
CA THR A 215 12.57 11.81 7.42
C THR A 215 11.15 11.93 7.96
N GLY A 216 10.95 11.89 9.27
CA GLY A 216 9.63 12.07 9.91
C GLY A 216 9.04 13.47 9.68
N ALA A 217 9.89 14.50 9.61
CA ALA A 217 9.44 15.85 9.24
C ALA A 217 9.00 15.94 7.77
N VAL A 218 9.76 15.35 6.85
CA VAL A 218 9.39 15.29 5.42
C VAL A 218 8.13 14.46 5.21
N HIS A 219 8.02 13.33 5.90
CA HIS A 219 6.87 12.42 5.83
C HIS A 219 5.55 13.14 6.15
N ARG A 220 5.51 13.99 7.19
CA ARG A 220 4.33 14.80 7.52
C ARG A 220 3.86 15.69 6.37
N TRP A 221 4.78 16.26 5.60
CA TRP A 221 4.44 17.05 4.42
C TRP A 221 4.05 16.21 3.20
N VAL A 222 4.64 15.03 3.04
CA VAL A 222 4.41 14.15 1.87
C VAL A 222 3.19 13.26 2.06
N MET A 223 2.78 12.93 3.29
CA MET A 223 1.58 12.14 3.59
C MET A 223 0.30 12.68 2.93
N PRO A 224 -0.08 13.98 3.05
CA PRO A 224 -1.25 14.49 2.35
C PRO A 224 -1.09 14.43 0.83
N VAL A 225 0.13 14.54 0.30
CA VAL A 225 0.41 14.39 -1.14
C VAL A 225 0.17 12.95 -1.61
N LYS A 226 0.59 11.94 -0.83
CA LYS A 226 0.32 10.53 -1.08
C LYS A 226 -1.18 10.22 -1.07
N ILE A 227 -1.91 10.72 -0.07
CA ILE A 227 -3.35 10.52 0.01
C ILE A 227 -4.06 11.23 -1.14
N PHE A 228 -3.64 12.46 -1.47
CA PHE A 228 -4.17 13.18 -2.63
C PHE A 228 -3.93 12.40 -3.92
N PHE A 229 -2.75 11.82 -4.12
CA PHE A 229 -2.46 10.93 -5.26
C PHE A 229 -3.45 9.75 -5.31
N LEU A 230 -3.65 9.05 -4.20
CA LEU A 230 -4.61 7.93 -4.11
C LEU A 230 -6.04 8.36 -4.46
N LEU A 231 -6.50 9.48 -3.92
CA LEU A 231 -7.83 10.05 -4.20
C LEU A 231 -7.95 10.56 -5.64
N LEU A 232 -6.87 11.10 -6.22
CA LEU A 232 -6.81 11.55 -7.60
C LEU A 232 -6.99 10.38 -8.56
N LEU A 233 -6.29 9.27 -8.35
CA LEU A 233 -6.43 8.06 -9.17
C LEU A 233 -7.85 7.47 -9.05
N LEU A 234 -8.37 7.41 -7.83
CA LEU A 234 -9.75 6.99 -7.56
C LEU A 234 -10.74 7.85 -8.36
N GLY A 235 -10.61 9.17 -8.25
CA GLY A 235 -11.43 10.15 -8.97
C GLY A 235 -11.32 10.00 -10.48
N ILE A 236 -10.11 9.86 -11.03
CA ILE A 236 -9.91 9.60 -12.46
C ILE A 236 -10.67 8.35 -12.89
N GLY A 237 -10.55 7.24 -12.15
CA GLY A 237 -11.27 6.00 -12.47
C GLY A 237 -12.78 6.17 -12.48
N ILE A 238 -13.36 6.82 -11.46
CA ILE A 238 -14.80 7.10 -11.39
C ILE A 238 -15.26 7.95 -12.59
N LEU A 239 -14.52 9.01 -12.89
CA LEU A 239 -14.84 9.92 -13.99
C LEU A 239 -14.72 9.24 -15.36
N LEU A 240 -13.76 8.33 -15.55
CA LEU A 240 -13.65 7.54 -16.78
C LEU A 240 -14.86 6.65 -17.01
N VAL A 241 -15.31 5.96 -15.96
CA VAL A 241 -16.50 5.10 -16.02
C VAL A 241 -17.75 5.94 -16.33
N GLN A 242 -17.91 7.07 -15.64
CA GLN A 242 -19.07 7.95 -15.79
C GLN A 242 -19.14 8.62 -17.18
N TYR A 243 -18.00 9.12 -17.69
CA TYR A 243 -17.95 9.90 -18.92
C TYR A 243 -17.49 9.12 -20.15
N ARG A 244 -17.37 7.78 -20.05
CA ARG A 244 -16.93 6.88 -21.12
C ARG A 244 -17.53 7.21 -22.49
N LYS A 245 -18.86 7.18 -22.61
CA LYS A 245 -19.56 7.41 -23.88
C LYS A 245 -19.30 8.81 -24.45
N GLY A 246 -19.10 9.80 -23.57
CA GLY A 246 -18.75 11.15 -23.98
C GLY A 246 -17.34 11.21 -24.56
N LEU A 247 -16.38 10.57 -23.89
CA LEU A 247 -14.99 10.51 -24.35
C LEU A 247 -14.82 9.70 -25.64
N GLU A 248 -15.54 8.58 -25.79
CA GLU A 248 -15.57 7.78 -27.04
C GLU A 248 -16.00 8.63 -28.24
N ARG A 249 -17.06 9.43 -28.08
CA ARG A 249 -17.56 10.33 -29.14
C ARG A 249 -16.61 11.46 -29.48
N LEU A 250 -15.94 12.03 -28.47
CA LEU A 250 -15.09 13.21 -28.63
C LEU A 250 -13.69 12.87 -29.17
N HIS A 251 -13.12 11.75 -28.71
CA HIS A 251 -11.73 11.41 -28.97
C HIS A 251 -11.55 10.16 -29.84
N GLY A 252 -12.65 9.51 -30.25
CA GLY A 252 -12.61 8.31 -31.09
C GLY A 252 -11.83 7.17 -30.43
N MET A 253 -11.88 7.08 -29.09
CA MET A 253 -11.09 6.10 -28.34
C MET A 253 -11.49 4.69 -28.76
N THR A 254 -10.55 3.93 -29.34
CA THR A 254 -10.64 2.48 -29.34
C THR A 254 -10.43 2.01 -27.90
N PRO A 255 -11.40 1.29 -27.30
CA PRO A 255 -11.32 0.91 -25.89
C PRO A 255 -10.09 0.06 -25.53
N SER A 256 -9.49 -0.68 -26.47
CA SER A 256 -8.39 -1.62 -26.23
C SER A 256 -7.07 -0.94 -25.82
N GLY A 257 -6.69 0.16 -26.47
CA GLY A 257 -5.35 0.77 -26.29
C GLY A 257 -5.13 1.54 -24.98
N ILE A 258 -6.19 1.92 -24.26
CA ILE A 258 -6.10 2.70 -23.00
C ILE A 258 -6.42 1.81 -21.78
N SER A 259 -7.19 0.75 -21.98
CA SER A 259 -7.81 0.02 -20.88
C SER A 259 -6.89 -0.99 -20.21
N PHE A 260 -5.89 -1.53 -20.93
CA PHE A 260 -4.90 -2.44 -20.32
C PHE A 260 -4.02 -1.72 -19.29
N GLY A 261 -3.41 -0.59 -19.66
CA GLY A 261 -2.60 0.21 -18.74
C GLY A 261 -3.38 0.64 -17.50
N LEU A 262 -4.64 1.05 -17.68
CA LEU A 262 -5.55 1.40 -16.59
C LEU A 262 -5.83 0.22 -15.64
N ALA A 263 -6.17 -0.95 -16.19
CA ALA A 263 -6.45 -2.16 -15.42
C ALA A 263 -5.20 -2.63 -14.65
N LEU A 264 -4.04 -2.63 -15.30
CA LEU A 264 -2.76 -2.99 -14.71
C LEU A 264 -2.35 -2.02 -13.59
N GLY A 265 -2.44 -0.71 -13.85
CA GLY A 265 -2.19 0.33 -12.85
C GLY A 265 -3.13 0.20 -11.66
N GLY A 266 -4.42 -0.05 -11.91
CA GLY A 266 -5.42 -0.29 -10.86
C GLY A 266 -5.16 -1.57 -10.04
N ALA A 267 -4.73 -2.65 -10.69
CA ALA A 267 -4.38 -3.90 -10.02
C ALA A 267 -3.15 -3.74 -9.11
N VAL A 268 -2.12 -3.04 -9.58
CA VAL A 268 -0.91 -2.79 -8.79
C VAL A 268 -1.20 -1.91 -7.58
N MET A 269 -2.19 -1.00 -7.64
CA MET A 269 -2.59 -0.23 -6.46
C MET A 269 -3.14 -1.12 -5.32
N LEU A 270 -3.65 -2.33 -5.60
CA LEU A 270 -4.08 -3.28 -4.56
C LEU A 270 -2.92 -3.82 -3.73
N ILE A 271 -1.67 -3.65 -4.18
CA ILE A 271 -0.49 -4.01 -3.39
C ILE A 271 -0.36 -3.08 -2.18
N TRP A 272 -0.77 -1.81 -2.28
CA TRP A 272 -0.69 -0.86 -1.17
C TRP A 272 -1.45 -1.30 0.08
N PRO A 273 -2.76 -1.62 0.02
CA PRO A 273 -3.48 -2.04 1.21
C PRO A 273 -2.92 -3.34 1.81
N LEU A 274 -2.39 -4.24 0.99
CA LEU A 274 -1.72 -5.47 1.45
C LEU A 274 -0.42 -5.16 2.20
N LEU A 275 0.43 -4.27 1.66
CA LEU A 275 1.64 -3.83 2.35
C LEU A 275 1.33 -3.06 3.64
N ASN A 276 0.29 -2.23 3.61
CA ASN A 276 -0.17 -1.52 4.80
C ASN A 276 -0.70 -2.50 5.87
N ALA A 277 -1.40 -3.56 5.49
CA ALA A 277 -1.81 -4.61 6.42
C ALA A 277 -0.61 -5.37 7.02
N ALA A 278 0.38 -5.71 6.22
CA ALA A 278 1.62 -6.33 6.69
C ALA A 278 2.38 -5.43 7.69
N TYR A 279 2.41 -4.11 7.42
CA TYR A 279 2.94 -3.12 8.36
C TYR A 279 2.15 -3.10 9.68
N LEU A 280 0.81 -3.10 9.62
CA LEU A 280 -0.02 -3.09 10.84
C LEU A 280 0.13 -4.35 11.68
N GLN A 281 0.25 -5.52 11.05
CA GLN A 281 0.59 -6.76 11.75
C GLN A 281 1.95 -6.64 12.46
N THR A 282 2.93 -6.04 11.78
CA THR A 282 4.27 -5.82 12.35
C THR A 282 4.23 -4.85 13.52
N MET A 283 3.50 -3.73 13.40
CA MET A 283 3.35 -2.76 14.49
C MET A 283 2.56 -3.32 15.67
N ALA A 284 1.55 -4.17 15.45
CA ALA A 284 0.82 -4.83 16.53
C ALA A 284 1.71 -5.75 17.40
N LEU A 285 2.78 -6.29 16.83
CA LEU A 285 3.80 -7.06 17.57
C LEU A 285 4.68 -6.16 18.45
N LEU A 286 4.90 -4.91 18.05
CA LEU A 286 5.74 -3.94 18.76
C LEU A 286 4.96 -3.17 19.83
N THR A 287 3.80 -2.66 19.48
CA THR A 287 3.07 -1.67 20.29
C THR A 287 1.74 -2.18 20.83
N GLY A 288 1.35 -3.41 20.45
CA GLY A 288 0.09 -4.03 20.87
C GLY A 288 -1.09 -3.57 20.02
N SER A 289 -2.15 -4.38 20.00
CA SER A 289 -3.40 -4.13 19.27
C SER A 289 -4.41 -3.27 20.06
N GLY A 290 -3.96 -2.57 21.11
CA GLY A 290 -4.80 -2.14 22.25
C GLY A 290 -5.61 -0.85 22.12
N SER A 291 -5.77 -0.28 20.93
CA SER A 291 -6.70 0.83 20.72
C SER A 291 -7.09 0.90 19.26
N ALA A 292 -8.36 1.15 18.99
CA ALA A 292 -8.88 1.52 17.67
C ALA A 292 -8.08 2.69 17.08
N SER A 293 -6.95 2.40 16.46
CA SER A 293 -6.17 3.38 15.72
C SER A 293 -6.89 3.66 14.41
N ALA A 294 -6.77 4.88 13.88
CA ALA A 294 -7.26 5.22 12.55
C ALA A 294 -6.82 4.15 11.54
N TYR A 295 -5.58 3.65 11.62
CA TYR A 295 -5.12 2.56 10.78
C TYR A 295 -5.93 1.26 10.88
N THR A 296 -6.33 0.81 12.07
CA THR A 296 -7.10 -0.44 12.23
C THR A 296 -8.54 -0.37 11.70
N ILE A 297 -9.16 0.81 11.69
CA ILE A 297 -10.54 1.01 11.18
C ILE A 297 -10.53 1.50 9.73
N VAL A 298 -9.64 2.43 9.42
CA VAL A 298 -9.57 3.11 8.11
C VAL A 298 -8.84 2.23 7.09
N ALA A 299 -7.84 1.43 7.46
CA ALA A 299 -7.14 0.59 6.48
C ALA A 299 -8.05 -0.46 5.80
N PRO A 300 -8.94 -1.18 6.52
CA PRO A 300 -9.92 -2.06 5.87
C PRO A 300 -10.88 -1.31 4.95
N LEU A 301 -11.32 -0.11 5.34
CA LEU A 301 -12.20 0.73 4.52
C LEU A 301 -11.50 1.24 3.25
N ILE A 302 -10.24 1.68 3.37
CA ILE A 302 -9.42 2.09 2.21
C ILE A 302 -9.15 0.88 1.31
N ALA A 303 -8.81 -0.28 1.87
CA ALA A 303 -8.60 -1.51 1.12
C ALA A 303 -9.86 -1.93 0.35
N LEU A 304 -11.04 -1.85 0.99
CA LEU A 304 -12.32 -2.09 0.34
C LEU A 304 -12.60 -1.06 -0.77
N GLY A 305 -12.36 0.22 -0.50
CA GLY A 305 -12.50 1.29 -1.49
C GLY A 305 -11.63 1.05 -2.73
N PHE A 306 -10.36 0.68 -2.54
CA PHE A 306 -9.45 0.31 -3.62
C PHE A 306 -9.88 -0.99 -4.32
N GLY A 307 -10.34 -2.00 -3.58
CA GLY A 307 -10.86 -3.24 -4.15
C GLY A 307 -12.06 -3.00 -5.08
N VAL A 308 -13.06 -2.25 -4.61
CA VAL A 308 -14.22 -1.85 -5.41
C VAL A 308 -13.79 -1.04 -6.63
N TRP A 309 -12.85 -0.11 -6.45
CA TRP A 309 -12.33 0.70 -7.55
C TRP A 309 -11.59 -0.13 -8.61
N THR A 310 -10.72 -1.05 -8.23
CA THR A 310 -10.02 -1.91 -9.18
C THR A 310 -11.00 -2.80 -9.94
N LEU A 311 -12.03 -3.33 -9.26
CA LEU A 311 -13.11 -4.05 -9.93
C LEU A 311 -13.85 -3.19 -10.96
N LEU A 312 -14.09 -1.90 -10.68
CA LEU A 312 -14.67 -0.97 -11.65
C LEU A 312 -13.78 -0.78 -12.88
N LEU A 313 -12.46 -0.69 -12.71
CA LEU A 313 -11.51 -0.54 -13.83
C LEU A 313 -11.40 -1.82 -14.66
N VAL A 314 -11.37 -2.97 -14.00
CA VAL A 314 -11.39 -4.27 -14.68
C VAL A 314 -12.70 -4.43 -15.44
N PHE A 315 -13.85 -4.15 -14.83
CA PHE A 315 -15.14 -4.21 -15.52
C PHE A 315 -15.21 -3.23 -16.70
N PHE A 316 -14.63 -2.04 -16.55
CA PHE A 316 -14.50 -1.06 -17.64
C PHE A 316 -13.70 -1.64 -18.82
N HIS A 317 -12.57 -2.31 -18.54
CA HIS A 317 -11.73 -2.98 -19.54
C HIS A 317 -12.45 -4.17 -20.18
N LEU A 318 -13.03 -5.08 -19.40
CA LEU A 318 -13.64 -6.31 -19.91
C LEU A 318 -14.85 -6.06 -20.81
N ARG A 319 -15.61 -4.99 -20.59
CA ARG A 319 -16.72 -4.59 -21.48
C ARG A 319 -16.25 -4.15 -22.88
N SER A 320 -14.95 -4.13 -23.15
CA SER A 320 -14.40 -3.87 -24.49
C SER A 320 -14.09 -5.12 -25.31
N TYR A 321 -14.11 -6.31 -24.71
CA TYR A 321 -13.84 -7.58 -25.38
C TYR A 321 -15.14 -8.30 -25.80
N PRO A 322 -15.07 -9.20 -26.81
CA PRO A 322 -16.19 -10.07 -27.16
C PRO A 322 -16.63 -10.96 -25.98
N SER A 323 -17.90 -11.38 -25.99
CA SER A 323 -18.62 -11.96 -24.84
C SER A 323 -17.94 -13.15 -24.15
N GLN A 324 -17.16 -13.94 -24.88
CA GLN A 324 -16.46 -15.13 -24.37
C GLN A 324 -15.29 -14.74 -23.43
N ILE A 325 -14.48 -13.75 -23.82
CA ILE A 325 -13.35 -13.24 -23.02
C ILE A 325 -13.86 -12.44 -21.81
N GLU A 326 -14.97 -11.70 -21.99
CA GLU A 326 -15.65 -11.01 -20.89
C GLU A 326 -16.09 -11.99 -19.78
N TYR A 327 -16.63 -13.15 -20.15
CA TYR A 327 -17.05 -14.17 -19.19
C TYR A 327 -15.85 -14.81 -18.48
N ALA A 328 -14.84 -15.25 -19.25
CA ALA A 328 -13.63 -15.87 -18.70
C ALA A 328 -12.91 -14.94 -17.69
N ALA A 329 -12.81 -13.65 -18.00
CA ALA A 329 -12.15 -12.70 -17.11
C ALA A 329 -13.01 -12.28 -15.91
N LYS A 330 -14.34 -12.28 -16.01
CA LYS A 330 -15.23 -12.10 -14.83
C LYS A 330 -15.12 -13.28 -13.87
N VAL A 331 -15.12 -14.50 -14.39
CA VAL A 331 -14.96 -15.72 -13.60
C VAL A 331 -13.56 -15.78 -12.99
N GLY A 332 -12.51 -15.52 -13.78
CA GLY A 332 -11.13 -15.44 -13.30
C GLY A 332 -10.93 -14.35 -12.23
N GLY A 333 -11.55 -13.16 -12.42
CA GLY A 333 -11.54 -12.09 -11.42
C GLY A 333 -12.25 -12.46 -10.12
N PHE A 334 -13.37 -13.17 -10.19
CA PHE A 334 -14.08 -13.68 -9.01
C PHE A 334 -13.25 -14.73 -8.26
N ILE A 335 -12.65 -15.69 -8.99
CA ILE A 335 -11.78 -16.71 -8.40
C ILE A 335 -10.56 -16.06 -7.74
N ALA A 336 -9.90 -15.11 -8.41
CA ALA A 336 -8.77 -14.39 -7.86
C ALA A 336 -9.14 -13.58 -6.60
N ALA A 337 -10.31 -12.93 -6.60
CA ALA A 337 -10.83 -12.24 -5.43
C ALA A 337 -11.14 -13.20 -4.27
N ALA A 338 -11.76 -14.35 -4.56
CA ALA A 338 -12.05 -15.38 -3.57
C ALA A 338 -10.75 -15.93 -2.95
N ILE A 339 -9.76 -16.30 -3.77
CA ILE A 339 -8.44 -16.73 -3.31
C ILE A 339 -7.78 -15.65 -2.46
N GLY A 340 -7.84 -14.38 -2.89
CA GLY A 340 -7.30 -13.25 -2.15
C GLY A 340 -7.91 -13.08 -0.75
N VAL A 341 -9.22 -13.31 -0.61
CA VAL A 341 -9.92 -13.28 0.68
C VAL A 341 -9.56 -14.50 1.53
N PHE A 342 -9.66 -15.71 0.96
CA PHE A 342 -9.40 -16.95 1.70
C PHE A 342 -7.93 -17.13 2.11
N ARG A 343 -6.99 -16.52 1.39
CA ARG A 343 -5.55 -16.59 1.65
C ARG A 343 -4.97 -15.25 2.13
N TYR A 344 -5.82 -14.34 2.61
CA TYR A 344 -5.39 -12.99 3.03
C TYR A 344 -4.25 -13.02 4.07
N GLU A 345 -4.33 -13.89 5.07
CA GLU A 345 -3.27 -14.06 6.08
C GLU A 345 -1.97 -14.58 5.49
N GLU A 346 -2.02 -15.52 4.54
CA GLU A 346 -0.84 -16.03 3.85
C GLU A 346 -0.17 -14.98 2.98
N ILE A 347 -0.96 -14.20 2.24
CA ILE A 347 -0.46 -13.11 1.39
C ILE A 347 0.21 -12.04 2.25
N THR A 348 -0.44 -11.63 3.34
CA THR A 348 0.11 -10.60 4.24
C THR A 348 1.37 -11.09 4.97
N ASN A 349 1.42 -12.37 5.40
CA ASN A 349 2.62 -12.97 5.96
C ASN A 349 3.77 -13.06 4.93
N TYR A 350 3.47 -13.47 3.69
CA TYR A 350 4.46 -13.50 2.60
C TYR A 350 5.02 -12.11 2.31
N LEU A 351 4.16 -11.10 2.26
CA LEU A 351 4.58 -9.71 2.08
C LEU A 351 5.40 -9.20 3.26
N ALA A 352 5.01 -9.51 4.51
CA ALA A 352 5.79 -9.16 5.69
C ALA A 352 7.21 -9.75 5.66
N ARG A 353 7.34 -10.99 5.15
CA ARG A 353 8.63 -11.69 4.97
C ARG A 353 9.47 -11.14 3.82
N THR A 354 8.85 -10.77 2.70
CA THR A 354 9.57 -10.42 1.46
C THR A 354 9.75 -8.92 1.26
N LEU A 355 8.71 -8.12 1.47
CA LEU A 355 8.73 -6.67 1.26
C LEU A 355 8.58 -5.88 2.56
N GLY A 356 8.18 -6.53 3.66
CA GLY A 356 8.02 -5.97 5.00
C GLY A 356 9.29 -6.03 5.86
N VAL A 357 9.14 -6.27 7.17
CA VAL A 357 10.27 -6.31 8.13
C VAL A 357 11.33 -7.39 7.80
N GLY A 358 10.94 -8.48 7.14
CA GLY A 358 11.87 -9.51 6.64
C GLY A 358 12.59 -9.14 5.34
N GLY A 359 12.13 -8.08 4.67
CA GLY A 359 12.53 -7.77 3.31
C GLY A 359 14.02 -7.50 3.15
N GLY A 360 14.62 -8.16 2.17
CA GLY A 360 16.00 -7.96 1.75
C GLY A 360 16.11 -7.09 0.51
N LEU A 361 17.31 -6.58 0.24
CA LEU A 361 17.61 -5.81 -0.96
C LEU A 361 17.17 -6.55 -2.24
N VAL A 362 17.35 -7.87 -2.27
CA VAL A 362 16.96 -8.73 -3.40
C VAL A 362 15.46 -8.64 -3.69
N ALA A 363 14.60 -8.78 -2.67
CA ALA A 363 13.16 -8.74 -2.87
C ALA A 363 12.69 -7.36 -3.37
N ILE A 364 13.31 -6.28 -2.88
CA ILE A 364 13.04 -4.91 -3.35
C ILE A 364 13.46 -4.75 -4.81
N ILE A 365 14.64 -5.25 -5.19
CA ILE A 365 15.12 -5.21 -6.58
C ILE A 365 14.18 -6.02 -7.48
N VAL A 366 13.80 -7.23 -7.09
CA VAL A 366 12.87 -8.07 -7.87
C VAL A 366 11.54 -7.36 -8.06
N PHE A 367 10.99 -6.76 -7.00
CA PHE A 367 9.76 -5.96 -7.09
C PHE A 367 9.93 -4.76 -8.02
N ALA A 368 11.03 -4.01 -7.89
CA ALA A 368 11.32 -2.85 -8.74
C ALA A 368 11.52 -3.23 -10.21
N VAL A 369 12.21 -4.34 -10.48
CA VAL A 369 12.40 -4.87 -11.84
C VAL A 369 11.07 -5.34 -12.42
N GLY A 370 10.25 -6.06 -11.64
CA GLY A 370 8.92 -6.49 -12.06
C GLY A 370 8.03 -5.30 -12.44
N VAL A 371 7.96 -4.29 -11.57
CA VAL A 371 7.21 -3.06 -11.87
C VAL A 371 7.83 -2.29 -13.04
N GLY A 372 9.15 -2.23 -13.15
CA GLY A 372 9.85 -1.63 -14.28
C GLY A 372 9.50 -2.29 -15.62
N ALA A 373 9.45 -3.62 -15.65
CA ALA A 373 9.00 -4.37 -16.82
C ALA A 373 7.55 -4.04 -17.17
N LEU A 374 6.66 -3.95 -16.16
CA LEU A 374 5.28 -3.52 -16.38
C LEU A 374 5.18 -2.09 -16.93
N ILE A 375 5.99 -1.16 -16.45
CA ILE A 375 6.06 0.22 -16.98
C ILE A 375 6.45 0.19 -18.45
N ILE A 376 7.48 -0.58 -18.80
CA ILE A 376 7.94 -0.73 -20.19
C ILE A 376 6.81 -1.31 -21.06
N SER A 377 6.12 -2.36 -20.61
CA SER A 377 4.99 -2.95 -21.33
C SER A 377 3.86 -1.95 -21.57
N VAL A 378 3.53 -1.10 -20.58
CA VAL A 378 2.53 -0.03 -20.72
C VAL A 378 2.97 1.02 -21.73
N ILE A 379 4.24 1.44 -21.69
CA ILE A 379 4.77 2.46 -22.61
C ILE A 379 4.84 1.95 -24.05
N LEU A 380 5.26 0.69 -24.23
CA LEU A 380 5.36 0.06 -25.55
C LEU A 380 4.00 -0.32 -26.13
N GLY A 381 2.93 -0.32 -25.31
CA GLY A 381 1.59 -0.65 -25.74
C GLY A 381 1.47 -2.11 -26.19
N VAL A 382 2.19 -3.02 -25.53
CA VAL A 382 2.13 -4.46 -25.82
C VAL A 382 0.68 -4.92 -25.62
N ASP A 383 0.03 -5.34 -26.71
CA ASP A 383 -1.33 -5.87 -26.65
C ASP A 383 -1.24 -7.32 -26.13
N PRO A 384 -1.96 -7.69 -25.06
CA PRO A 384 -1.97 -9.07 -24.57
C PRO A 384 -2.44 -10.08 -25.63
N THR A 385 -3.06 -9.66 -26.74
CA THR A 385 -3.37 -10.55 -27.88
C THR A 385 -2.15 -10.98 -28.69
N ASP A 386 -1.02 -10.27 -28.57
CA ASP A 386 0.25 -10.66 -29.21
C ASP A 386 1.02 -11.70 -28.38
N ILE A 387 0.62 -11.90 -27.12
CA ILE A 387 1.12 -12.98 -26.28
C ILE A 387 0.37 -14.25 -26.71
N LYS A 388 1.02 -15.06 -27.54
CA LYS A 388 0.57 -16.44 -27.75
C LYS A 388 0.58 -17.13 -26.39
N LEU A 389 -0.59 -17.36 -25.79
CA LEU A 389 -0.69 -18.32 -24.71
C LEU A 389 -0.26 -19.67 -25.29
N ASP A 390 0.76 -20.29 -24.70
CA ASP A 390 1.07 -21.69 -24.99
C ASP A 390 -0.19 -22.53 -24.74
N GLU A 391 -0.48 -23.48 -25.64
CA GLU A 391 -1.62 -24.41 -25.56
C GLU A 391 -1.73 -25.08 -24.18
N ASP A 392 -0.60 -25.27 -23.50
CA ASP A 392 -0.50 -25.87 -22.16
C ASP A 392 -1.24 -25.08 -21.07
N LEU A 393 -1.35 -23.73 -21.18
CA LEU A 393 -2.06 -22.92 -20.19
C LEU A 393 -3.57 -22.91 -20.44
N GLU A 394 -3.99 -23.03 -21.70
CA GLU A 394 -5.41 -23.11 -22.07
C GLU A 394 -6.01 -24.44 -21.61
N ASP A 395 -5.24 -25.53 -21.72
CA ASP A 395 -5.61 -26.85 -21.21
C ASP A 395 -5.64 -26.90 -19.68
N ALA A 396 -4.71 -26.21 -19.00
CA ALA A 396 -4.72 -26.07 -17.54
C ALA A 396 -5.94 -25.28 -17.02
N VAL A 397 -6.35 -24.22 -17.73
CA VAL A 397 -7.55 -23.44 -17.36
C VAL A 397 -8.84 -24.22 -17.61
N LYS A 398 -8.90 -25.00 -18.71
CA LYS A 398 -10.04 -25.89 -18.98
C LYS A 398 -10.19 -26.99 -17.93
N THR A 399 -9.10 -27.64 -17.54
CA THR A 399 -9.15 -28.70 -16.51
C THR A 399 -9.63 -28.17 -15.17
N VAL A 400 -9.23 -26.95 -14.78
CA VAL A 400 -9.72 -26.28 -13.55
C VAL A 400 -11.20 -25.87 -13.67
N ALA A 401 -11.66 -25.43 -14.84
CA ALA A 401 -13.06 -25.07 -15.06
C ALA A 401 -13.98 -26.31 -15.02
N GLU A 402 -13.55 -27.44 -15.58
CA GLU A 402 -14.31 -28.69 -15.56
C GLU A 402 -14.42 -29.29 -14.15
N THR A 403 -13.35 -29.18 -13.33
CA THR A 403 -13.40 -29.60 -11.92
C THR A 403 -14.29 -28.71 -11.06
N ALA A 404 -14.47 -27.43 -11.41
CA ALA A 404 -15.34 -26.52 -10.66
C ALA A 404 -16.84 -26.64 -11.02
N SER A 405 -17.18 -27.26 -12.15
CA SER A 405 -18.57 -27.50 -12.58
C SER A 405 -19.12 -28.88 -12.23
N GLY A 406 -18.31 -29.72 -11.58
CA GLY A 406 -18.57 -31.14 -11.35
C GLY A 406 -19.01 -31.53 -9.93
N ASP A 407 -19.26 -30.57 -9.03
CA ASP A 407 -19.82 -30.79 -7.68
C ASP A 407 -21.11 -30.00 -7.45
#